data_AF-A0A137P844-F1
#
_entry.id   AF-A0A137P844-F1
#
_cell.length_a   1.000
_cell.length_b   1.000
_cell.length_c   1.000
_cell.angle_alpha   90.00
_cell.angle_beta   90.00
_cell.angle_gamma   90.00
#
_symmetry.space_group_name_H-M   'P 1'
#
loop_
_entity.id
_entity.type
_entity.pdbx_description
1 polymer ?
#
loop_
_entity_poly.entity_id
_entity_poly.type
_entity_poly.pdbx_seq_one_letter_code
_entity_poly.pdbx_strand_id
1 'polypeptide(L)'
;MLFQGQAKQSVPYFNTACLMASALGMHVDMPNIHLDIQSERHCIRDQAISHDSHLANTLFSQPYYLFLSPLVTIIDPFYHINPYSTDPNENLHAQCVSTCRYIYNRYWMPTTTHMVTYSIKLSRGTIDFESKDFKLKIQFFNELYNYCMVQTLIIFTNLSKKYQTLDEFNIITKHVWTFFAMYCQLQMILYAQFPYEVDPITGNLNPSTMKAIHAANAIYNIASNQPEGGTSMFYHYLSAISLFYISLISKMNNYPSIRAKLITKFKLIYNLFEECRKKFMFSKDVIQVINVMANYFKIKL
;
A
#
# COMPACT_ATOMS: atom_id res chain seq x y z
N MET A 1 3.38 -19.31 7.81
CA MET A 1 4.62 -19.13 8.60
C MET A 1 5.25 -17.75 8.43
N LEU A 2 5.75 -17.37 7.24
CA LEU A 2 6.40 -16.06 7.03
C LEU A 2 5.50 -14.86 7.40
N PHE A 3 4.20 -14.95 7.06
CA PHE A 3 3.17 -13.93 7.31
C PHE A 3 2.45 -14.04 8.66
N GLN A 4 2.89 -14.95 9.55
CA GLN A 4 2.26 -15.20 10.86
C GLN A 4 3.13 -14.74 12.04
N GLY A 5 4.02 -13.76 11.82
CA GLY A 5 4.91 -13.24 12.88
C GLY A 5 6.10 -14.16 13.19
N GLN A 6 6.34 -15.21 12.41
CA GLN A 6 7.46 -16.15 12.57
C GLN A 6 8.60 -15.86 11.58
N ALA A 7 8.85 -14.57 11.30
CA ALA A 7 9.85 -14.16 10.32
C ALA A 7 11.22 -14.75 10.64
N LYS A 8 11.67 -14.66 11.91
CA LYS A 8 12.97 -15.19 12.36
C LYS A 8 13.15 -16.69 12.09
N GLN A 9 12.12 -17.51 12.36
CA GLN A 9 12.18 -18.96 12.06
C GLN A 9 12.13 -19.25 10.56
N SER A 10 11.52 -18.35 9.77
CA SER A 10 11.32 -18.55 8.33
C SER A 10 12.55 -18.15 7.49
N VAL A 11 13.45 -17.32 8.02
CA VAL A 11 14.64 -16.82 7.28
C VAL A 11 15.51 -17.94 6.70
N PRO A 12 15.90 -19.01 7.43
CA PRO A 12 16.76 -20.05 6.86
C PRO A 12 16.09 -20.79 5.69
N TYR A 13 14.79 -21.08 5.80
CA TYR A 13 14.02 -21.72 4.73
C TYR A 13 13.90 -20.82 3.52
N PHE A 14 13.63 -19.54 3.75
CA PHE A 14 13.56 -18.52 2.70
C PHE A 14 14.91 -18.41 1.95
N ASN A 15 16.02 -18.29 2.68
CA ASN A 15 17.36 -18.23 2.08
C ASN A 15 17.68 -19.48 1.25
N THR A 16 17.32 -20.66 1.77
CA THR A 16 17.51 -21.93 1.04
C THR A 16 16.69 -21.95 -0.26
N ALA A 17 15.43 -21.53 -0.20
CA ALA A 17 14.58 -21.43 -1.38
C ALA A 17 15.15 -20.46 -2.43
N CYS A 18 15.69 -19.31 -2.00
CA CYS A 18 16.35 -18.35 -2.89
C CYS A 18 17.61 -18.95 -3.54
N LEU A 19 18.41 -19.70 -2.80
CA LEU A 19 19.60 -20.38 -3.36
C LEU A 19 19.19 -21.42 -4.41
N MET A 20 18.19 -22.25 -4.09
CA MET A 20 17.65 -23.25 -5.04
C MET A 20 17.09 -22.58 -6.30
N ALA A 21 16.27 -21.55 -6.14
CA ALA A 21 15.68 -20.82 -7.26
C ALA A 21 16.76 -20.17 -8.15
N SER A 22 17.80 -19.60 -7.54
CA SER A 22 18.93 -19.03 -8.28
C SER A 22 19.71 -20.12 -9.03
N ALA A 23 19.99 -21.27 -8.39
CA ALA A 23 20.67 -22.41 -9.02
C ALA A 23 19.89 -22.99 -10.20
N LEU A 24 18.56 -22.98 -10.13
CA LEU A 24 17.65 -23.38 -11.22
C LEU A 24 17.52 -22.33 -12.34
N GLY A 25 18.31 -21.25 -12.28
CA GLY A 25 18.33 -20.20 -13.30
C GLY A 25 17.03 -19.38 -13.34
N MET A 26 16.33 -19.21 -12.21
CA MET A 26 15.08 -18.44 -12.19
C MET A 26 15.27 -17.01 -12.69
N HIS A 27 16.48 -16.44 -12.58
CA HIS A 27 16.82 -15.10 -13.04
C HIS A 27 17.02 -14.96 -14.56
N VAL A 28 17.00 -16.05 -15.32
CA VAL A 28 17.15 -16.04 -16.79
C VAL A 28 15.92 -16.62 -17.48
N ASP A 29 15.59 -16.06 -18.64
CA ASP A 29 14.69 -16.71 -19.59
C ASP A 29 15.49 -17.74 -20.39
N MET A 30 14.94 -18.95 -20.54
CA MET A 30 15.64 -20.03 -21.20
C MET A 30 15.23 -20.06 -22.67
N PRO A 31 16.16 -19.97 -23.62
CA PRO A 31 15.80 -20.08 -25.03
C PRO A 31 15.29 -21.49 -25.33
N ASN A 32 14.35 -21.60 -26.27
CA ASN A 32 13.85 -22.86 -26.82
C ASN A 32 13.09 -23.78 -25.85
N ILE A 33 12.56 -23.26 -24.74
CA ILE A 33 11.59 -24.00 -23.91
C ILE A 33 10.15 -23.68 -24.32
N HIS A 34 9.22 -24.59 -24.01
CA HIS A 34 7.80 -24.38 -24.28
C HIS A 34 7.28 -23.16 -23.51
N LEU A 35 6.35 -22.41 -24.12
CA LEU A 35 5.81 -21.16 -23.55
C LEU A 35 5.15 -21.39 -22.18
N ASP A 36 4.48 -22.52 -21.98
CA ASP A 36 3.85 -22.87 -20.70
C ASP A 36 4.90 -22.98 -19.59
N ILE A 37 5.98 -23.72 -19.84
CA ILE A 37 7.10 -23.89 -18.90
C ILE A 37 7.77 -22.53 -18.63
N GLN A 38 7.94 -21.71 -19.66
CA GLN A 38 8.49 -20.36 -19.49
C GLN A 38 7.58 -19.49 -18.61
N SER A 39 6.27 -19.62 -18.75
CA SER A 39 5.27 -18.88 -17.97
C SER A 39 5.22 -19.35 -16.52
N GLU A 40 5.36 -20.65 -16.25
CA GLU A 40 5.52 -21.18 -14.89
C GLU A 40 6.78 -20.60 -14.21
N ARG A 41 7.90 -20.56 -14.95
CA ARG A 41 9.15 -19.96 -14.45
C ARG A 41 8.99 -18.48 -14.13
N HIS A 42 8.25 -17.72 -14.95
CA HIS A 42 7.91 -16.32 -14.67
C HIS A 42 7.06 -16.19 -13.41
N CYS A 43 6.09 -17.08 -13.20
CA CYS A 43 5.28 -17.10 -11.98
C CYS A 43 6.13 -17.34 -10.73
N ILE A 44 7.05 -18.32 -10.78
CA ILE A 44 7.97 -18.61 -9.66
C ILE A 44 8.88 -17.41 -9.39
N ARG A 45 9.45 -16.80 -10.44
CA ARG A 45 10.29 -15.58 -10.34
C ARG A 45 9.54 -14.45 -9.65
N ASP A 46 8.32 -14.20 -10.08
CA ASP A 46 7.47 -13.15 -9.53
C ASP A 46 7.16 -13.37 -8.04
N GLN A 47 6.81 -14.61 -7.66
CA GLN A 47 6.56 -14.96 -6.26
C GLN A 47 7.82 -14.82 -5.40
N ALA A 48 8.98 -15.24 -5.90
CA ALA A 48 10.24 -15.10 -5.17
C ALA A 48 10.58 -13.62 -4.93
N ILE A 49 10.48 -12.78 -5.96
CA ILE A 49 10.73 -11.33 -5.88
C ILE A 49 9.80 -10.67 -4.85
N SER A 50 8.51 -11.03 -4.87
CA SER A 50 7.52 -10.46 -3.96
C SER A 50 7.73 -10.90 -2.51
N HIS A 51 7.94 -12.19 -2.27
CA HIS A 51 8.20 -12.71 -0.93
C HIS A 51 9.49 -12.15 -0.33
N ASP A 52 10.54 -12.04 -1.14
CA ASP A 52 11.80 -11.41 -0.74
C ASP A 52 11.60 -9.96 -0.31
N SER A 53 10.93 -9.17 -1.15
CA SER A 53 10.69 -7.76 -0.85
C SER A 53 9.80 -7.57 0.37
N HIS A 54 8.79 -8.41 0.55
CA HIS A 54 7.94 -8.37 1.74
C HIS A 54 8.71 -8.74 3.01
N LEU A 55 9.51 -9.80 2.96
CA LEU A 55 10.36 -10.21 4.09
C LEU A 55 11.36 -9.13 4.44
N ALA A 56 12.04 -8.58 3.42
CA ALA A 56 13.03 -7.52 3.58
C ALA A 56 12.41 -6.27 4.22
N ASN A 57 11.23 -5.84 3.77
CA ASN A 57 10.52 -4.71 4.38
C ASN A 57 10.12 -5.01 5.84
N THR A 58 9.70 -6.23 6.14
CA THR A 58 9.32 -6.65 7.51
C THR A 58 10.52 -6.70 8.46
N LEU A 59 11.67 -7.15 7.96
CA LEU A 59 12.92 -7.24 8.72
C LEU A 59 13.75 -5.97 8.68
N PHE A 60 13.28 -4.93 7.98
CA PHE A 60 14.02 -3.70 7.76
C PHE A 60 15.41 -3.96 7.13
N SER A 61 15.45 -4.81 6.10
CA SER A 61 16.66 -5.15 5.34
C SER A 61 16.50 -4.85 3.84
N GLN A 62 17.58 -4.97 3.07
CA GLN A 62 17.53 -4.85 1.61
C GLN A 62 17.09 -6.18 0.99
N PRO A 63 16.16 -6.18 0.00
CA PRO A 63 15.79 -7.39 -0.73
C PRO A 63 16.92 -7.89 -1.62
N TYR A 64 17.10 -9.22 -1.63
CA TYR A 64 18.10 -9.92 -2.42
C TYR A 64 17.81 -9.83 -3.93
N TYR A 65 16.55 -9.94 -4.34
CA TYR A 65 16.12 -9.99 -5.74
C TYR A 65 15.74 -8.64 -6.34
N LEU A 66 16.12 -7.52 -5.70
CA LEU A 66 15.80 -6.19 -6.22
C LEU A 66 16.27 -5.97 -7.66
N PHE A 67 17.41 -6.56 -8.02
CA PHE A 67 18.00 -6.49 -9.37
C PHE A 67 17.14 -7.16 -10.46
N LEU A 68 16.18 -8.02 -10.09
CA LEU A 68 15.27 -8.68 -11.02
C LEU A 68 14.01 -7.85 -11.34
N SER A 69 13.79 -6.72 -10.66
CA SER A 69 12.61 -5.87 -10.92
C SER A 69 12.45 -5.45 -12.41
N PRO A 70 13.52 -5.17 -13.17
CA PRO A 70 13.44 -4.92 -14.62
C PRO A 70 12.94 -6.09 -15.46
N LEU A 71 13.07 -7.31 -14.95
CA LEU A 71 12.72 -8.56 -15.64
C LEU A 71 11.32 -9.08 -15.26
N VAL A 72 10.56 -8.30 -14.48
CA VAL A 72 9.18 -8.64 -14.13
C VAL A 72 8.32 -8.52 -15.38
N THR A 73 7.64 -9.59 -15.72
CA THR A 73 6.68 -9.68 -16.82
C THR A 73 5.26 -9.81 -16.27
N ILE A 74 4.26 -9.53 -17.10
CA ILE A 74 2.87 -9.84 -16.75
C ILE A 74 2.73 -11.37 -16.77
N ILE A 75 2.35 -11.95 -15.62
CA ILE A 75 2.06 -13.38 -15.51
C ILE A 75 0.83 -13.69 -16.35
N ASP A 76 0.83 -14.84 -17.01
CA ASP A 76 -0.34 -15.33 -17.74
C ASP A 76 -1.58 -15.34 -16.82
N PRO A 77 -2.66 -14.63 -17.18
CA PRO A 77 -3.92 -14.64 -16.44
C PRO A 77 -4.47 -16.04 -16.20
N PHE A 78 -4.15 -17.03 -17.03
CA PHE A 78 -4.58 -18.42 -16.88
C PHE A 78 -4.33 -18.96 -15.46
N TYR A 79 -3.19 -18.61 -14.84
CA TYR A 79 -2.85 -19.06 -13.48
C TYR A 79 -3.71 -18.43 -12.37
N HIS A 80 -4.55 -17.45 -12.69
CA HIS A 80 -5.46 -16.78 -11.77
C HIS A 80 -6.93 -17.10 -12.00
N ILE A 81 -7.26 -17.84 -13.08
CA ILE A 81 -8.64 -18.24 -13.38
C ILE A 81 -9.09 -19.31 -12.37
N ASN A 82 -10.21 -19.07 -11.70
CA ASN A 82 -10.88 -20.10 -10.92
C ASN A 82 -11.66 -21.03 -11.86
N PRO A 83 -11.27 -22.33 -12.00
CA PRO A 83 -11.93 -23.25 -12.93
C PRO A 83 -13.36 -23.60 -12.53
N TYR A 84 -13.78 -23.26 -11.30
CA TYR A 84 -15.12 -23.50 -10.79
C TYR A 84 -16.00 -22.24 -10.78
N SER A 85 -15.49 -21.11 -11.30
CA SER A 85 -16.24 -19.86 -11.34
C SER A 85 -17.36 -19.92 -12.36
N THR A 86 -18.54 -19.45 -11.97
CA THR A 86 -19.68 -19.23 -12.88
C THR A 86 -19.75 -17.78 -13.38
N ASP A 87 -18.79 -16.93 -13.00
CA ASP A 87 -18.75 -15.53 -13.43
C ASP A 87 -18.30 -15.43 -14.90
N PRO A 88 -19.10 -14.86 -15.81
CA PRO A 88 -18.68 -14.65 -17.20
C PRO A 88 -17.44 -13.75 -17.34
N ASN A 89 -17.13 -12.94 -16.32
CA ASN A 89 -15.99 -12.03 -16.28
C ASN A 89 -14.77 -12.61 -15.56
N GLU A 90 -14.75 -13.91 -15.25
CA GLU A 90 -13.62 -14.55 -14.54
C GLU A 90 -12.26 -14.28 -15.22
N ASN A 91 -12.21 -14.32 -16.55
CA ASN A 91 -10.99 -14.02 -17.30
C ASN A 91 -10.54 -12.55 -17.11
N LEU A 92 -11.49 -11.61 -17.08
CA LEU A 92 -11.17 -10.21 -16.78
C LEU A 92 -10.65 -10.07 -15.34
N HIS A 93 -11.26 -10.73 -14.37
CA HIS A 93 -10.79 -10.75 -12.99
C HIS A 93 -9.34 -11.26 -12.90
N ALA A 94 -9.06 -12.38 -13.55
CA ALA A 94 -7.71 -12.95 -13.64
C ALA A 94 -6.72 -11.98 -14.30
N GLN A 95 -7.10 -11.32 -15.41
CA GLN A 95 -6.28 -10.31 -16.07
C GLN A 95 -6.00 -9.10 -15.19
N CYS A 96 -7.01 -8.63 -14.45
CA CYS A 96 -6.83 -7.54 -13.48
C CYS A 96 -5.85 -7.95 -12.37
N VAL A 97 -5.91 -9.19 -11.87
CA VAL A 97 -4.98 -9.70 -10.85
C VAL A 97 -3.55 -9.76 -11.40
N SER A 98 -3.33 -10.37 -12.57
CA SER A 98 -2.01 -10.38 -13.24
C SER A 98 -1.46 -8.96 -13.45
N THR A 99 -2.33 -8.04 -13.88
CA THR A 99 -1.99 -6.64 -14.12
C THR A 99 -1.60 -5.94 -12.82
N CYS A 100 -2.38 -6.13 -11.75
CA CYS A 100 -2.05 -5.60 -10.42
C CYS A 100 -0.68 -6.09 -9.97
N ARG A 101 -0.42 -7.39 -10.13
CA ARG A 101 0.83 -8.00 -9.70
C ARG A 101 2.04 -7.43 -10.43
N TYR A 102 1.94 -7.34 -11.76
CA TYR A 102 2.95 -6.71 -12.60
C TYR A 102 3.21 -5.26 -12.17
N ILE A 103 2.15 -4.45 -12.05
CA ILE A 103 2.27 -3.03 -11.64
C ILE A 103 2.95 -2.90 -10.28
N TYR A 104 2.55 -3.73 -9.32
CA TYR A 104 3.12 -3.71 -7.97
C TYR A 104 4.61 -4.05 -7.99
N ASN A 105 4.99 -5.17 -8.63
CA ASN A 105 6.37 -5.65 -8.63
C ASN A 105 7.31 -4.79 -9.49
N ARG A 106 6.80 -4.22 -10.59
CA ARG A 106 7.59 -3.39 -11.52
C ARG A 106 7.82 -1.96 -11.01
N TYR A 107 6.82 -1.36 -10.37
CA TYR A 107 6.84 0.08 -10.05
C TYR A 107 6.78 0.35 -8.54
N TRP A 108 5.77 -0.18 -7.86
CA TRP A 108 5.49 0.18 -6.46
C TRP A 108 6.46 -0.44 -5.46
N MET A 109 6.82 -1.69 -5.66
CA MET A 109 7.66 -2.44 -4.74
C MET A 109 9.11 -1.92 -4.70
N PRO A 110 9.78 -1.60 -5.82
CA PRO A 110 11.08 -0.92 -5.78
C PRO A 110 11.00 0.44 -5.07
N THR A 111 9.95 1.21 -5.36
CA THR A 111 9.75 2.54 -4.77
C THR A 111 9.57 2.48 -3.25
N THR A 112 8.72 1.58 -2.77
CA THR A 112 8.48 1.37 -1.33
C THR A 112 9.72 0.81 -0.64
N THR A 113 10.49 -0.08 -1.30
CA THR A 113 11.79 -0.56 -0.80
C THR A 113 12.79 0.58 -0.59
N HIS A 114 12.87 1.53 -1.54
CA HIS A 114 13.71 2.72 -1.38
C HIS A 114 13.27 3.58 -0.20
N MET A 115 11.96 3.76 0.01
CA MET A 115 11.43 4.49 1.16
C MET A 115 11.78 3.81 2.48
N VAL A 116 11.61 2.48 2.58
CA VAL A 116 11.97 1.70 3.78
C VAL A 116 13.46 1.81 4.06
N THR A 117 14.31 1.64 3.04
CA THR A 117 15.76 1.79 3.17
C THR A 117 16.14 3.19 3.69
N TYR A 118 15.48 4.23 3.20
CA TYR A 118 15.69 5.59 3.68
C TYR A 118 15.22 5.78 5.12
N SER A 119 14.04 5.26 5.47
CA SER A 119 13.50 5.28 6.84
C SER A 119 14.44 4.60 7.84
N ILE A 120 15.04 3.47 7.47
CA ILE A 120 16.04 2.78 8.30
C ILE A 120 17.26 3.66 8.54
N LYS A 121 17.77 4.32 7.50
CA LYS A 121 18.89 5.26 7.64
C LYS A 121 18.55 6.41 8.58
N LEU A 122 17.34 6.96 8.47
CA LEU A 122 16.85 8.01 9.36
C LEU A 122 16.71 7.55 10.81
N SER A 123 16.24 6.32 11.06
CA SER A 123 16.04 5.79 12.41
C SER A 123 17.32 5.67 13.25
N ARG A 124 18.50 5.74 12.61
CA ARG A 124 19.81 5.64 13.26
C ARG A 124 20.38 6.98 13.73
N GLY A 125 19.69 8.10 13.51
CA GLY A 125 20.18 9.43 13.88
C GLY A 125 19.06 10.43 14.20
N THR A 126 19.44 11.64 14.59
CA THR A 126 18.51 12.76 14.76
C THR A 126 18.10 13.31 13.40
N ILE A 127 16.79 13.38 13.14
CA ILE A 127 16.25 13.88 11.88
C ILE A 127 16.03 15.39 11.99
N ASP A 128 16.71 16.16 11.14
CA ASP A 128 16.38 17.56 10.91
C ASP A 128 15.33 17.65 9.78
N PHE A 129 14.06 17.76 10.18
CA PHE A 129 12.91 17.89 9.29
C PHE A 129 12.94 19.19 8.47
N GLU A 130 13.69 20.19 8.91
CA GLU A 130 13.81 21.47 8.21
C GLU A 130 14.97 21.50 7.21
N SER A 131 15.88 20.52 7.28
CA SER A 131 17.02 20.41 6.38
C SER A 131 16.59 20.34 4.90
N LYS A 132 17.41 20.96 4.04
CA LYS A 132 17.23 20.92 2.58
C LYS A 132 17.26 19.48 2.07
N ASP A 133 18.15 18.64 2.62
CA ASP A 133 18.29 17.24 2.21
C ASP A 133 17.05 16.42 2.53
N PHE A 134 16.46 16.59 3.71
CA PHE A 134 15.19 15.94 4.05
C PHE A 134 14.08 16.37 3.09
N LYS A 135 13.89 17.67 2.88
CA LYS A 135 12.87 18.21 1.97
C LYS A 135 13.06 17.71 0.54
N LEU A 136 14.28 17.66 0.03
CA LEU A 136 14.61 17.09 -1.29
C LEU A 136 14.29 15.60 -1.37
N LYS A 137 14.58 14.82 -0.32
CA LYS A 137 14.24 13.39 -0.29
C LYS A 137 12.74 13.16 -0.28
N ILE A 138 11.99 13.96 0.47
CA ILE A 138 10.53 13.89 0.47
C ILE A 138 9.97 14.25 -0.91
N GLN A 139 10.47 15.30 -1.55
CA GLN A 139 10.08 15.67 -2.92
C GLN A 139 10.37 14.52 -3.91
N PHE A 140 11.55 13.91 -3.83
CA PHE A 140 11.92 12.77 -4.66
C PHE A 140 10.95 11.59 -4.51
N PHE A 141 10.58 11.22 -3.28
CA PHE A 141 9.58 10.16 -3.07
C PHE A 141 8.19 10.54 -3.60
N ASN A 142 7.78 11.79 -3.45
CA ASN A 142 6.52 12.27 -4.02
C ASN A 142 6.50 12.16 -5.55
N GLU A 143 7.59 12.53 -6.22
CA GLU A 143 7.74 12.37 -7.67
C GLU A 143 7.71 10.89 -8.09
N LEU A 144 8.38 10.00 -7.35
CA LEU A 144 8.33 8.56 -7.61
C LEU A 144 6.93 7.97 -7.44
N TYR A 145 6.19 8.37 -6.40
CA TYR A 145 4.80 7.91 -6.20
C TYR A 145 3.87 8.41 -7.30
N ASN A 146 4.05 9.66 -7.74
CA ASN A 146 3.31 10.19 -8.89
C ASN A 146 3.61 9.39 -10.15
N TYR A 147 4.89 9.09 -10.40
CA TYR A 147 5.30 8.25 -11.53
C TYR A 147 4.63 6.87 -11.47
N CYS A 148 4.68 6.19 -10.32
CA CYS A 148 4.04 4.88 -10.15
C CYS A 148 2.54 4.93 -10.42
N MET A 149 1.85 5.97 -9.92
CA MET A 149 0.42 6.15 -10.15
C MET A 149 0.10 6.42 -11.62
N VAL A 150 0.89 7.25 -12.31
CA VAL A 150 0.72 7.49 -13.76
C VAL A 150 0.90 6.19 -14.56
N GLN A 151 1.94 5.40 -14.27
CA GLN A 151 2.14 4.11 -14.94
C GLN A 151 0.99 3.14 -14.68
N THR A 152 0.50 3.10 -13.44
CA THR A 152 -0.69 2.30 -13.06
C THR A 152 -1.90 2.68 -13.92
N LEU A 153 -2.19 3.98 -14.03
CA LEU A 153 -3.32 4.49 -14.83
C LEU A 153 -3.16 4.19 -16.32
N ILE A 154 -1.97 4.36 -16.89
CA ILE A 154 -1.69 4.04 -18.30
C ILE A 154 -1.99 2.57 -18.58
N ILE A 155 -1.52 1.67 -17.72
CA ILE A 155 -1.69 0.22 -17.90
C ILE A 155 -3.18 -0.17 -17.80
N PHE A 156 -3.89 0.31 -16.78
CA PHE A 156 -5.33 0.02 -16.65
C PHE A 156 -6.17 0.68 -17.75
N THR A 157 -5.78 1.86 -18.23
CA THR A 157 -6.43 2.50 -19.39
C THR A 157 -6.24 1.67 -20.66
N ASN A 158 -5.07 1.04 -20.83
CA ASN A 158 -4.85 0.15 -21.96
C ASN A 158 -5.63 -1.16 -21.81
N LEU A 159 -5.79 -1.67 -20.58
CA LEU A 159 -6.66 -2.81 -20.31
C LEU A 159 -8.11 -2.47 -20.64
N SER A 160 -8.61 -1.31 -20.17
CA SER A 160 -10.00 -0.88 -20.42
C SER A 160 -10.32 -0.61 -21.89
N LYS A 161 -9.33 -0.42 -22.77
CA LYS A 161 -9.60 -0.37 -24.22
C LYS A 161 -10.05 -1.71 -24.80
N LYS A 162 -9.70 -2.82 -24.14
CA LYS A 162 -10.08 -4.18 -24.55
C LYS A 162 -11.47 -4.60 -24.07
N TYR A 163 -12.01 -3.91 -23.07
CA TYR A 163 -13.26 -4.24 -22.39
C TYR A 163 -14.20 -3.04 -22.41
N GLN A 164 -15.37 -3.18 -23.03
CA GLN A 164 -16.18 -2.02 -23.45
C GLN A 164 -17.52 -1.91 -22.72
N THR A 165 -17.90 -2.90 -21.92
CA THR A 165 -19.16 -2.85 -21.17
C THR A 165 -19.00 -2.09 -19.85
N LEU A 166 -20.11 -1.59 -19.32
CA LEU A 166 -20.13 -0.88 -18.04
C LEU A 166 -19.69 -1.80 -16.88
N ASP A 167 -20.09 -3.07 -16.91
CA ASP A 167 -19.75 -4.03 -15.86
C ASP A 167 -18.26 -4.33 -15.83
N GLU A 168 -17.65 -4.55 -16.99
CA GLU A 168 -16.20 -4.74 -17.11
C GLU A 168 -15.42 -3.49 -16.66
N PHE A 169 -15.90 -2.30 -17.04
CA PHE A 169 -15.31 -1.04 -16.59
C PHE A 169 -15.36 -0.92 -15.06
N ASN A 170 -16.48 -1.30 -14.44
CA ASN A 170 -16.61 -1.30 -12.99
C ASN A 170 -15.65 -2.29 -12.32
N ILE A 171 -15.43 -3.47 -12.92
CA ILE A 171 -14.43 -4.45 -12.44
C ILE A 171 -13.03 -3.83 -12.47
N ILE A 172 -12.59 -3.31 -13.61
CA ILE A 172 -11.27 -2.68 -13.75
C ILE A 172 -11.09 -1.52 -12.76
N THR A 173 -12.12 -0.70 -12.61
CA THR A 173 -12.12 0.48 -11.74
C THR A 173 -11.90 0.11 -10.27
N LYS A 174 -12.45 -1.01 -9.78
CA LYS A 174 -12.19 -1.51 -8.41
C LYS A 174 -10.70 -1.76 -8.16
N HIS A 175 -9.99 -2.29 -9.15
CA HIS A 175 -8.54 -2.52 -9.06
C HIS A 175 -7.74 -1.21 -9.09
N VAL A 176 -8.15 -0.24 -9.91
CA VAL A 176 -7.55 1.10 -9.92
C VAL A 176 -7.71 1.78 -8.55
N TRP A 177 -8.89 1.70 -7.94
CA TRP A 177 -9.14 2.26 -6.60
C TRP A 177 -8.25 1.66 -5.52
N THR A 178 -7.91 0.38 -5.65
CA THR A 178 -6.99 -0.29 -4.72
C THR A 178 -5.60 0.36 -4.75
N PHE A 179 -5.06 0.60 -5.94
CA PHE A 179 -3.79 1.32 -6.09
C PHE A 179 -3.88 2.78 -5.69
N PHE A 180 -4.99 3.45 -5.98
CA PHE A 180 -5.18 4.83 -5.57
C PHE A 180 -5.25 4.98 -4.05
N ALA A 181 -5.89 4.05 -3.35
CA ALA A 181 -5.91 4.01 -1.89
C ALA A 181 -4.49 3.81 -1.32
N MET A 182 -3.69 2.91 -1.90
CA MET A 182 -2.27 2.72 -1.52
C MET A 182 -1.45 3.98 -1.79
N TYR A 183 -1.62 4.63 -2.95
CA TYR A 183 -0.99 5.90 -3.28
C TYR A 183 -1.31 6.96 -2.23
N CYS A 184 -2.59 7.13 -1.87
CA CYS A 184 -3.00 8.06 -0.82
C CYS A 184 -2.40 7.70 0.54
N GLN A 185 -2.31 6.41 0.88
CA GLN A 185 -1.69 6.00 2.13
C GLN A 185 -0.21 6.40 2.18
N LEU A 186 0.53 6.16 1.09
CA LEU A 186 1.95 6.53 0.99
C LEU A 186 2.14 8.04 1.03
N GLN A 187 1.29 8.81 0.34
CA GLN A 187 1.29 10.28 0.40
C GLN A 187 1.01 10.78 1.82
N MET A 188 0.03 10.20 2.52
CA MET A 188 -0.25 10.53 3.91
C MET A 188 0.97 10.27 4.79
N ILE A 189 1.60 9.10 4.71
CA ILE A 189 2.79 8.75 5.50
C ILE A 189 3.93 9.74 5.21
N LEU A 190 4.12 10.09 3.95
CA LEU A 190 5.19 10.99 3.50
C LEU A 190 5.02 12.40 4.07
N TYR A 191 3.82 12.98 3.98
CA TYR A 191 3.57 14.34 4.45
C TYR A 191 3.30 14.43 5.96
N ALA A 192 2.88 13.35 6.60
CA ALA A 192 2.71 13.30 8.05
C ALA A 192 4.04 13.37 8.83
N GLN A 193 5.19 13.27 8.14
CA GLN A 193 6.52 13.44 8.75
C GLN A 193 6.82 14.91 9.10
N PHE A 194 6.19 15.87 8.41
CA PHE A 194 6.43 17.28 8.69
C PHE A 194 5.74 17.72 9.98
N PRO A 195 6.31 18.70 10.71
CA PRO A 195 5.64 19.32 11.84
C PRO A 195 4.25 19.82 11.47
N TYR A 196 3.27 19.57 12.35
CA TYR A 196 1.93 20.11 12.19
C TYR A 196 1.93 21.56 12.66
N GLU A 197 1.79 22.47 11.72
CA GLU A 197 1.80 23.91 11.99
C GLU A 197 0.49 24.54 11.53
N VAL A 198 0.05 25.53 12.29
CA VAL A 198 -1.08 26.39 11.96
C VAL A 198 -0.52 27.77 11.67
N ASP A 199 -0.84 28.30 10.50
CA ASP A 199 -0.51 29.68 10.14
C ASP A 199 -1.15 30.64 11.15
N PRO A 200 -0.36 31.45 11.87
CA PRO A 200 -0.89 32.34 12.89
C PRO A 200 -1.77 33.46 12.33
N ILE A 201 -1.63 33.80 11.04
CA ILE A 201 -2.38 34.88 10.39
C ILE A 201 -3.70 34.34 9.83
N THR A 202 -3.65 33.22 9.10
CA THR A 202 -4.84 32.69 8.41
C THR A 202 -5.60 31.66 9.24
N GLY A 203 -5.00 31.12 10.31
CA GLY A 203 -5.54 30.02 11.09
C GLY A 203 -5.62 28.69 10.32
N ASN A 204 -5.00 28.61 9.14
CA ASN A 204 -5.02 27.42 8.30
C ASN A 204 -3.87 26.48 8.63
N LEU A 205 -4.08 25.18 8.39
CA LEU A 205 -3.02 24.18 8.50
C LEU A 205 -2.00 24.37 7.39
N ASN A 206 -0.74 24.05 7.68
CA ASN A 206 0.32 24.12 6.68
C ASN A 206 0.03 23.17 5.47
N PRO A 207 0.61 23.45 4.28
CA PRO A 207 0.30 22.70 3.07
C PRO A 207 0.57 21.19 3.18
N SER A 208 1.63 20.78 3.89
CA SER A 208 1.96 19.37 4.11
C SER A 208 0.87 18.65 4.90
N THR A 209 0.41 19.24 6.01
CA THR A 209 -0.69 18.67 6.80
C THR A 209 -1.98 18.59 6.00
N MET A 210 -2.28 19.63 5.20
CA MET A 210 -3.45 19.61 4.32
C MET A 210 -3.38 18.48 3.28
N LYS A 211 -2.22 18.24 2.66
CA LYS A 211 -2.02 17.11 1.75
C LYS A 211 -2.25 15.76 2.44
N ALA A 212 -1.72 15.58 3.65
CA ALA A 212 -1.95 14.36 4.43
C ALA A 212 -3.44 14.16 4.77
N ILE A 213 -4.15 15.22 5.15
CA ILE A 213 -5.60 15.18 5.41
C ILE A 213 -6.37 14.85 4.13
N HIS A 214 -6.04 15.45 2.99
CA HIS A 214 -6.67 15.15 1.71
C HIS A 214 -6.49 13.67 1.33
N ALA A 215 -5.29 13.13 1.52
CA ALA A 215 -5.01 11.74 1.27
C ALA A 215 -5.80 10.80 2.22
N ALA A 216 -5.86 11.12 3.51
CA ALA A 216 -6.67 10.38 4.49
C ALA A 216 -8.17 10.41 4.16
N ASN A 217 -8.67 11.57 3.71
CA ASN A 217 -10.06 11.74 3.27
C ASN A 217 -10.37 10.91 2.02
N ALA A 218 -9.45 10.86 1.06
CA ALA A 218 -9.60 10.04 -0.13
C ALA A 218 -9.71 8.55 0.24
N ILE A 219 -8.85 8.06 1.13
CA ILE A 219 -8.93 6.67 1.66
C ILE A 219 -10.29 6.42 2.31
N TYR A 220 -10.74 7.30 3.19
CA TYR A 220 -12.05 7.17 3.84
C TYR A 220 -13.20 7.10 2.83
N ASN A 221 -13.19 7.97 1.82
CA ASN A 221 -14.23 8.00 0.80
C ASN A 221 -14.23 6.72 -0.05
N ILE A 222 -13.05 6.20 -0.41
CA ILE A 222 -12.94 4.94 -1.15
C ILE A 222 -13.48 3.79 -0.29
N ALA A 223 -13.04 3.68 0.97
CA ALA A 223 -13.46 2.63 1.88
C ALA A 223 -14.98 2.67 2.16
N SER A 224 -15.58 3.88 2.22
CA SER A 224 -17.03 4.04 2.40
C SER A 224 -17.84 3.54 1.20
N ASN A 225 -17.27 3.62 0.00
CA ASN A 225 -17.96 3.36 -1.27
C ASN A 225 -17.64 1.99 -1.89
N GLN A 226 -16.72 1.22 -1.31
CA GLN A 226 -16.27 -0.07 -1.85
C GLN A 226 -16.77 -1.23 -0.97
N PRO A 227 -17.77 -2.01 -1.43
CA PRO A 227 -18.48 -2.93 -0.54
C PRO A 227 -17.79 -4.28 -0.28
N GLU A 228 -16.86 -4.75 -1.13
CA GLU A 228 -16.40 -6.17 -1.09
C GLU A 228 -14.92 -6.42 -1.49
N GLY A 229 -14.34 -5.69 -2.44
CA GLY A 229 -12.94 -5.91 -2.85
C GLY A 229 -11.94 -5.22 -1.92
N GLY A 230 -10.90 -5.92 -1.45
CA GLY A 230 -9.81 -5.31 -0.66
C GLY A 230 -10.16 -4.95 0.79
N THR A 231 -11.11 -5.64 1.39
CA THR A 231 -11.64 -5.37 2.75
C THR A 231 -10.57 -5.39 3.83
N SER A 232 -9.64 -6.34 3.79
CA SER A 232 -8.50 -6.40 4.71
C SER A 232 -7.58 -5.18 4.55
N MET A 233 -7.31 -4.77 3.32
CA MET A 233 -6.51 -3.59 3.02
C MET A 233 -7.19 -2.32 3.56
N PHE A 234 -8.49 -2.13 3.30
CA PHE A 234 -9.22 -0.98 3.82
C PHE A 234 -9.29 -0.99 5.34
N TYR A 235 -9.44 -2.16 5.98
CA TYR A 235 -9.36 -2.28 7.44
C TYR A 235 -8.01 -1.77 7.98
N HIS A 236 -6.90 -2.16 7.34
CA HIS A 236 -5.57 -1.64 7.70
C HIS A 236 -5.42 -0.14 7.45
N TYR A 237 -5.96 0.37 6.34
CA TYR A 237 -5.88 1.80 6.03
C TYR A 237 -6.73 2.63 6.98
N LEU A 238 -7.92 2.16 7.36
CA LEU A 238 -8.78 2.80 8.37
C LEU A 238 -8.08 2.88 9.73
N SER A 239 -7.33 1.84 10.12
CA SER A 239 -6.45 1.89 11.30
C SER A 239 -5.36 2.95 11.15
N ALA A 240 -4.68 3.01 10.00
CA ALA A 240 -3.59 3.95 9.77
C ALA A 240 -4.06 5.41 9.81
N ILE A 241 -5.17 5.72 9.13
CA ILE A 241 -5.75 7.07 9.17
C ILE A 241 -6.29 7.40 10.57
N SER A 242 -6.81 6.43 11.33
CA SER A 242 -7.24 6.63 12.73
C SER A 242 -6.07 7.10 13.61
N LEU A 243 -4.91 6.43 13.51
CA LEU A 243 -3.70 6.84 14.23
C LEU A 243 -3.20 8.22 13.80
N PHE A 244 -3.24 8.51 12.50
CA PHE A 244 -2.91 9.83 11.96
C PHE A 244 -3.80 10.93 12.59
N TYR A 245 -5.11 10.73 12.62
CA TYR A 245 -6.03 11.70 13.21
C TYR A 245 -5.84 11.87 14.73
N ILE A 246 -5.58 10.79 15.47
CA ILE A 246 -5.25 10.87 16.91
C ILE A 246 -4.00 11.74 17.12
N SER A 247 -2.93 11.45 16.37
CA SER A 247 -1.68 12.22 16.43
C SER A 247 -1.93 13.70 16.13
N LEU A 248 -2.63 13.99 15.04
CA LEU A 248 -2.94 15.35 14.63
C LEU A 248 -3.81 16.09 15.68
N ILE A 249 -4.87 15.47 16.19
CA ILE A 249 -5.74 16.05 17.22
C ILE A 249 -4.94 16.37 18.49
N SER A 250 -4.02 15.49 18.89
CA SER A 250 -3.21 15.68 20.10
C SER A 250 -2.30 16.92 20.02
N LYS A 251 -1.85 17.28 18.81
CA LYS A 251 -1.00 18.45 18.56
C LYS A 251 -1.78 19.74 18.39
N MET A 252 -3.09 19.67 18.15
CA MET A 252 -3.96 20.82 17.91
C MET A 252 -4.68 21.33 19.17
N ASN A 253 -4.14 21.06 20.37
CA ASN A 253 -4.77 21.47 21.64
C ASN A 253 -5.01 22.98 21.75
N ASN A 254 -4.10 23.78 21.19
CA ASN A 254 -4.17 25.25 21.23
C ASN A 254 -5.13 25.85 20.18
N TYR A 255 -5.75 25.02 19.34
CA TYR A 255 -6.63 25.46 18.25
C TYR A 255 -8.01 24.77 18.34
N PRO A 256 -8.89 25.18 19.26
CA PRO A 256 -10.13 24.46 19.59
C PRO A 256 -11.06 24.23 18.38
N SER A 257 -11.18 25.22 17.49
CA SER A 257 -12.03 25.14 16.29
C SER A 257 -11.52 24.07 15.31
N ILE A 258 -10.22 24.07 15.02
CA ILE A 258 -9.59 23.07 14.15
C ILE A 258 -9.71 21.69 14.80
N ARG A 259 -9.41 21.59 16.09
CA ARG A 259 -9.50 20.35 16.86
C ARG A 259 -10.91 19.76 16.81
N ALA A 260 -11.96 20.57 16.96
CA ALA A 260 -13.35 20.09 16.89
C ALA A 260 -13.70 19.51 15.51
N LYS A 261 -13.26 20.15 14.42
CA LYS A 261 -13.44 19.63 13.05
C LYS A 261 -12.74 18.29 12.86
N LEU A 262 -11.50 18.17 13.36
CA LEU A 262 -10.72 16.94 13.28
C LEU A 262 -11.36 15.80 14.10
N ILE A 263 -11.86 16.08 15.30
CA ILE A 263 -12.60 15.10 16.12
C ILE A 263 -13.85 14.60 15.39
N THR A 264 -14.61 15.51 14.78
CA THR A 264 -15.81 15.13 14.00
C THR A 264 -15.45 14.17 12.87
N LYS A 265 -14.38 14.46 12.13
CA LYS A 265 -13.93 13.58 11.05
C LYS A 265 -13.39 12.24 11.58
N PHE A 266 -12.65 12.25 12.69
CA PHE A 266 -12.14 11.05 13.32
C PHE A 266 -13.27 10.11 13.76
N LYS A 267 -14.38 10.63 14.30
CA LYS A 267 -15.56 9.81 14.65
C LYS A 267 -16.15 9.09 13.44
N LEU A 268 -16.26 9.77 12.30
CA LEU A 268 -16.75 9.14 11.06
C LEU A 268 -15.83 7.99 10.62
N ILE A 269 -14.52 8.21 10.66
CA ILE A 269 -13.52 7.20 10.35
C ILE A 269 -13.63 6.01 11.31
N TYR A 270 -13.73 6.28 12.61
CA TYR A 270 -13.84 5.25 13.63
C TYR A 270 -15.10 4.39 13.47
N ASN A 271 -16.24 5.02 13.18
CA ASN A 271 -17.49 4.31 12.95
C ASN A 271 -17.39 3.38 11.75
N LEU A 272 -16.86 3.87 10.62
CA LEU A 272 -16.62 3.05 9.43
C LEU A 272 -15.64 1.90 9.74
N PHE A 273 -14.62 2.16 10.56
CA PHE A 273 -13.65 1.14 10.97
C PHE A 273 -14.29 0.03 11.80
N GLU A 274 -15.13 0.38 12.77
CA GLU A 274 -15.88 -0.58 13.60
C GLU A 274 -16.96 -1.33 12.83
N GLU A 275 -17.63 -0.67 11.87
CA GLU A 275 -18.57 -1.30 10.95
C GLU A 275 -17.86 -2.34 10.07
N CYS A 276 -16.73 -1.97 9.46
CA CYS A 276 -15.88 -2.91 8.71
C CYS A 276 -15.47 -4.10 9.58
N ARG A 277 -15.02 -3.84 10.81
CA ARG A 277 -14.63 -4.89 11.76
C ARG A 277 -15.76 -5.88 12.01
N LYS A 278 -16.97 -5.36 12.30
CA LYS A 278 -18.15 -6.19 12.59
C LYS A 278 -18.57 -6.98 11.35
N LYS A 279 -18.66 -6.33 10.19
CA LYS A 279 -19.10 -6.94 8.93
C LYS A 279 -18.21 -8.13 8.52
N PHE A 280 -16.89 -7.99 8.68
CA PHE A 280 -15.92 -8.99 8.24
C PHE A 280 -15.29 -9.82 9.38
N MET A 281 -15.82 -9.71 10.60
CA MET A 281 -15.36 -10.45 11.78
C MET A 281 -13.86 -10.32 12.07
N PHE A 282 -13.26 -9.15 11.81
CA PHE A 282 -11.86 -8.91 12.14
C PHE A 282 -11.62 -8.83 13.67
N SER A 283 -10.40 -9.16 14.10
CA SER A 283 -10.00 -9.08 15.51
C SER A 283 -10.19 -7.68 16.09
N LYS A 284 -10.53 -7.61 17.38
CA LYS A 284 -10.69 -6.35 18.13
C LYS A 284 -9.36 -5.68 18.48
N ASP A 285 -8.24 -6.38 18.37
CA ASP A 285 -6.94 -5.92 18.90
C ASP A 285 -6.57 -4.54 18.38
N VAL A 286 -6.70 -4.31 17.08
CA VAL A 286 -6.34 -3.03 16.45
C VAL A 286 -7.26 -1.89 16.91
N ILE A 287 -8.58 -2.12 16.97
CA ILE A 287 -9.54 -1.13 17.47
C ILE A 287 -9.33 -0.82 18.95
N GLN A 288 -8.95 -1.81 19.76
CA GLN A 288 -8.62 -1.59 21.16
C GLN A 288 -7.41 -0.66 21.31
N VAL A 289 -6.38 -0.79 20.48
CA VAL A 289 -5.25 0.16 20.47
C VAL A 289 -5.73 1.57 20.16
N ILE A 290 -6.62 1.75 19.17
CA ILE A 290 -7.22 3.06 18.87
C ILE A 290 -8.00 3.61 20.08
N ASN A 291 -8.79 2.77 20.76
CA ASN A 291 -9.54 3.18 21.96
C ASN A 291 -8.63 3.62 23.11
N VAL A 292 -7.57 2.85 23.38
CA VAL A 292 -6.59 3.16 24.41
C VAL A 292 -5.90 4.49 24.11
N MET A 293 -5.47 4.69 22.87
CA MET A 293 -4.81 5.93 22.43
C MET A 293 -5.77 7.13 22.49
N ALA A 294 -7.01 6.97 22.02
CA ALA A 294 -8.03 8.02 22.09
C ALA A 294 -8.31 8.44 23.55
N ASN A 295 -8.46 7.48 24.45
CA ASN A 295 -8.66 7.73 25.88
C ASN A 295 -7.46 8.45 26.51
N TYR A 296 -6.23 8.00 26.21
CA TYR A 296 -5.00 8.63 26.69
C TYR A 296 -4.92 10.12 26.31
N PHE A 297 -5.27 10.45 25.06
CA PHE A 297 -5.30 11.83 24.56
C PHE A 297 -6.62 12.57 24.87
N LYS A 298 -7.52 11.98 25.66
CA LYS A 298 -8.83 12.55 26.05
C LYS A 298 -9.70 12.92 24.83
N ILE A 299 -9.65 12.11 23.78
CA ILE A 299 -10.48 12.23 22.57
C ILE A 299 -11.74 11.40 22.78
N LYS A 300 -12.91 12.04 22.85
CA LYS A 300 -14.19 11.33 22.96
C LYS A 300 -14.57 10.71 21.62
N LEU A 301 -14.54 9.39 21.56
CA LEU A 301 -15.10 8.59 20.46
C LEU A 301 -16.62 8.77 20.37
#